data_AF-A0A7L0G280-F1
#
_entry.id   AF-A0A7L0G280-F1
#
_cell.length_a   1.000
_cell.length_b   1.000
_cell.length_c   1.000
_cell.angle_alpha   90.00
_cell.angle_beta   90.00
_cell.angle_gamma   90.00
#
_symmetry.space_group_name_H-M   'P 1'
#
loop_
_entity.id
_entity.type
_entity.pdbx_description
1 polymer ?
#
loop_
_entity_poly.entity_id
_entity_poly.type
_entity_poly.pdbx_seq_one_letter_code
_entity_poly.pdbx_strand_id
1 'polypeptide(L)'
;VSPGSCWALRGHQGQVVIRLPARVHLSAVTVQHIHKEASPSGTVVSAPRDMAVFVSLCWALLAGSGPGGRPGQVDADGEEETLLGTFTYDTAREAIQTFRLKNAPFPRAFSHIKLLVKNNWGNPVYTCIYRVQVHGKMAHGKMAHGKM
;
A
#
# COMPACT_ATOMS: atom_id res chain seq x y z
N VAL A 1 -15.08 5.38 -10.24
CA VAL A 1 -15.52 4.73 -8.98
C VAL A 1 -16.93 5.20 -8.70
N SER A 2 -17.84 4.29 -8.33
CA SER A 2 -19.24 4.59 -7.99
C SER A 2 -19.45 4.52 -6.48
N PRO A 3 -20.33 5.35 -5.89
CA PRO A 3 -20.68 5.25 -4.46
C PRO A 3 -21.07 3.82 -4.07
N GLY A 4 -20.55 3.34 -2.93
CA GLY A 4 -20.82 1.99 -2.43
C GLY A 4 -19.88 0.89 -2.97
N SER A 5 -19.15 1.14 -4.05
CA SER A 5 -18.13 0.22 -4.57
C SER A 5 -16.77 0.39 -3.86
N CYS A 6 -16.78 0.41 -2.53
CA CYS A 6 -15.59 0.47 -1.68
C CYS A 6 -15.40 -0.81 -0.86
N TRP A 7 -14.17 -1.07 -0.44
CA TRP A 7 -13.90 -2.02 0.63
C TRP A 7 -14.00 -1.31 1.98
N ALA A 8 -14.98 -1.74 2.79
CA ALA A 8 -15.24 -1.18 4.11
C ALA A 8 -14.46 -1.93 5.19
N LEU A 9 -13.43 -1.29 5.72
CA LEU A 9 -12.73 -1.72 6.92
C LEU A 9 -13.59 -1.45 8.14
N ARG A 10 -13.73 -2.42 9.05
CA ARG A 10 -14.39 -2.19 10.34
C ARG A 10 -13.56 -1.22 11.18
N GLY A 11 -14.21 -0.21 11.75
CA GLY A 11 -13.59 0.82 12.57
C GLY A 11 -12.80 1.86 11.77
N HIS A 12 -11.87 2.53 12.45
CA HIS A 12 -11.06 3.63 11.91
C HIS A 12 -9.61 3.21 11.59
N GLN A 13 -9.22 1.99 11.94
CA GLN A 13 -7.88 1.44 11.73
C GLN A 13 -7.95 0.14 10.95
N GLY A 14 -6.97 -0.09 10.08
CA GLY A 14 -6.88 -1.33 9.32
C GLY A 14 -5.73 -1.32 8.34
N GLN A 15 -5.51 -2.45 7.65
CA GLN A 15 -4.43 -2.57 6.69
C GLN A 15 -4.83 -3.38 5.46
N VAL A 16 -4.21 -3.07 4.33
CA VAL A 16 -4.27 -3.85 3.08
C VAL A 16 -2.85 -4.21 2.69
N VAL A 17 -2.62 -5.49 2.40
CA VAL A 17 -1.42 -5.93 1.71
C VAL A 17 -1.77 -6.20 0.25
N ILE A 18 -1.04 -5.58 -0.68
CA ILE A 18 -1.28 -5.66 -2.12
C ILE A 18 -0.08 -6.36 -2.75
N ARG A 19 -0.32 -7.53 -3.37
CA ARG A 19 0.65 -8.19 -4.25
C ARG A 19 0.65 -7.50 -5.61
N LEU A 20 1.80 -6.98 -6.01
CA LEU A 20 2.01 -6.34 -7.30
C LEU A 20 2.13 -7.40 -8.41
N PRO A 21 1.73 -7.08 -9.66
CA PRO A 21 1.81 -8.03 -10.77
C PRO A 21 3.24 -8.39 -11.17
N ALA A 22 4.22 -7.55 -10.80
CA ALA A 22 5.64 -7.77 -11.02
C ALA A 22 6.44 -7.12 -9.88
N ARG A 23 7.78 -7.33 -9.87
CA ARG A 23 8.66 -6.53 -9.02
C ARG A 23 8.75 -5.11 -9.58
N VAL A 24 8.51 -4.10 -8.74
CA VAL A 24 8.43 -2.68 -9.14
C VAL A 24 9.36 -1.82 -8.28
N HIS A 25 10.12 -0.93 -8.92
CA HIS A 25 10.80 0.20 -8.29
C HIS A 25 9.77 1.29 -8.00
N LEU A 26 9.29 1.32 -6.76
CA LEU A 26 8.17 2.16 -6.35
C LEU A 26 8.53 3.66 -6.40
N SER A 27 7.57 4.47 -6.84
CA SER A 27 7.71 5.93 -6.92
C SER A 27 6.61 6.69 -6.18
N ALA A 28 5.37 6.22 -6.27
CA ALA A 28 4.21 6.88 -5.66
C ALA A 28 3.08 5.90 -5.39
N VAL A 29 2.14 6.31 -4.54
CA VAL A 29 0.85 5.63 -4.33
C VAL A 29 -0.25 6.65 -4.57
N THR A 30 -1.30 6.26 -5.29
CA THR A 30 -2.52 7.07 -5.43
C THR A 30 -3.63 6.42 -4.62
N VAL A 31 -4.31 7.23 -3.82
CA VAL A 31 -5.54 6.85 -3.13
C VAL A 31 -6.68 7.67 -3.73
N GLN A 32 -7.75 6.98 -4.12
CA GLN A 32 -8.95 7.59 -4.64
C GLN A 32 -10.11 7.31 -3.70
N HIS A 33 -10.95 8.32 -3.51
CA HIS A 33 -12.27 8.23 -2.89
C HIS A 33 -13.33 8.75 -3.87
N ILE A 34 -14.61 8.71 -3.50
CA ILE A 34 -15.67 9.43 -4.21
C ILE A 34 -15.60 10.93 -3.91
N HIS A 35 -16.07 11.74 -4.86
CA HIS A 35 -16.35 13.17 -4.68
C HIS A 35 -17.47 13.38 -3.65
N LYS A 36 -17.47 14.52 -2.94
CA LYS A 36 -18.50 14.84 -1.93
C LYS A 36 -19.88 14.90 -2.54
N GLU A 37 -19.98 15.43 -3.75
CA GLU A 37 -21.20 15.62 -4.53
C GLU A 37 -21.81 14.28 -4.97
N ALA A 38 -20.98 13.24 -5.08
CA ALA A 38 -21.43 11.89 -5.40
C ALA A 38 -21.90 11.11 -4.16
N SER A 39 -21.66 11.63 -2.95
CA SER A 39 -22.06 10.96 -1.71
C SER A 39 -23.54 11.22 -1.40
N PRO A 40 -24.38 10.19 -1.17
CA PRO A 40 -25.77 10.40 -0.79
C PRO A 40 -25.94 11.20 0.52
N SER A 41 -24.95 11.15 1.42
CA SER A 41 -24.95 11.91 2.67
C SER A 41 -24.32 13.30 2.54
N GLY A 42 -23.85 13.69 1.34
CA GLY A 42 -23.10 14.93 1.11
C GLY A 42 -21.73 14.99 1.81
N THR A 43 -21.29 13.91 2.45
CA THR A 43 -20.04 13.86 3.23
C THR A 43 -19.20 12.64 2.85
N VAL A 44 -17.89 12.73 3.12
CA VAL A 44 -16.91 11.65 2.88
C VAL A 44 -16.12 11.33 4.15
N VAL A 45 -16.79 11.38 5.31
CA VAL A 45 -16.18 11.14 6.63
C VAL A 45 -15.64 9.72 6.81
N SER A 46 -16.06 8.77 5.97
CA SER A 46 -15.54 7.40 5.91
C SER A 46 -14.24 7.28 5.11
N ALA A 47 -13.76 8.34 4.46
CA ALA A 47 -12.49 8.31 3.74
C ALA A 47 -11.32 8.06 4.72
N PRO A 48 -10.29 7.32 4.31
CA PRO A 48 -9.07 7.21 5.11
C PRO A 48 -8.46 8.60 5.27
N ARG A 49 -7.84 8.87 6.42
CA ARG A 49 -7.16 10.14 6.68
C ARG A 49 -5.67 9.90 6.77
N ASP A 50 -5.15 9.52 7.94
CA ASP A 50 -3.73 9.29 8.13
C ASP A 50 -3.39 7.85 7.75
N MET A 51 -2.41 7.73 6.87
CA MET A 51 -1.98 6.46 6.29
C MET A 51 -0.46 6.32 6.32
N ALA A 52 0.01 5.08 6.30
CA ALA A 52 1.42 4.75 6.14
C ALA A 52 1.58 3.65 5.10
N VAL A 53 2.62 3.75 4.28
CA VAL A 53 2.97 2.75 3.27
C VAL A 53 4.23 2.03 3.70
N PHE A 54 4.16 0.71 3.73
CA PHE A 54 5.29 -0.17 4.04
C PHE A 54 5.56 -1.15 2.91
N VAL A 55 6.75 -1.71 2.92
CA VAL A 55 7.15 -2.88 2.13
C VAL A 55 7.77 -3.92 3.04
N SER A 56 7.53 -5.19 2.78
CA SER A 56 8.29 -6.26 3.44
C SER A 56 9.62 -6.47 2.73
N LEU A 57 10.69 -6.52 3.53
CA LEU A 57 11.96 -7.10 3.11
C LEU A 57 11.95 -8.58 3.51
N CYS A 58 11.98 -9.48 2.52
CA CYS A 58 12.31 -10.87 2.82
C CYS A 58 13.74 -10.91 3.37
N TRP A 59 13.88 -11.23 4.66
CA TRP A 59 15.16 -11.29 5.36
C TRP A 59 16.12 -12.33 4.75
N ALA A 60 15.56 -13.39 4.12
CA ALA A 60 16.34 -14.41 3.42
C ALA A 60 17.20 -13.83 2.28
N LEU A 61 16.82 -12.68 1.70
CA LEU A 61 17.62 -12.00 0.69
C LEU A 61 18.78 -11.18 1.28
N LEU A 62 18.75 -10.87 2.59
CA LEU A 62 19.83 -10.17 3.31
C LEU A 62 20.78 -11.16 4.00
N ALA A 63 20.26 -12.32 4.44
CA ALA A 63 20.99 -13.37 5.15
C ALA A 63 22.09 -14.06 4.34
N GLY A 64 22.14 -13.88 3.01
CA GLY A 64 23.22 -14.39 2.15
C GLY A 64 24.55 -13.62 2.24
N SER A 65 24.66 -12.60 3.10
CA SER A 65 25.80 -11.67 3.14
C SER A 65 26.67 -11.80 4.40
N GLY A 66 26.36 -12.74 5.30
CA GLY A 66 27.09 -12.92 6.57
C GLY A 66 28.00 -14.18 6.55
N PRO A 67 29.25 -14.10 7.01
CA PRO A 67 30.10 -15.27 7.18
C PRO A 67 29.64 -16.06 8.43
N GLY A 68 28.65 -16.94 8.29
CA GLY A 68 28.25 -17.83 9.40
C GLY A 68 26.84 -18.45 9.40
N GLY A 69 25.98 -18.22 8.40
CA GLY A 69 24.61 -18.75 8.39
C GLY A 69 24.54 -20.27 8.10
N ARG A 70 24.02 -21.07 9.04
CA ARG A 70 23.74 -22.50 8.82
C ARG A 70 22.51 -22.66 7.90
N PRO A 71 22.54 -23.54 6.89
CA PRO A 71 21.37 -23.81 6.06
C PRO A 71 20.45 -24.79 6.81
N GLY A 72 19.20 -24.40 7.09
CA GLY A 72 18.18 -25.38 7.51
C GLY A 72 17.17 -24.96 8.57
N GLN A 73 17.20 -23.75 9.13
CA GLN A 73 16.16 -23.31 10.07
C GLN A 73 15.88 -21.82 9.88
N VAL A 74 14.98 -21.53 8.94
CA VAL A 74 14.38 -20.21 8.74
C VAL A 74 13.09 -20.20 9.54
N ASP A 75 13.13 -19.72 10.78
CA ASP A 75 11.91 -19.35 11.48
C ASP A 75 11.26 -18.20 10.68
N ALA A 76 10.07 -18.48 10.15
CA ALA A 76 9.34 -17.64 9.21
C ALA A 76 8.67 -16.42 9.88
N ASP A 77 9.39 -15.72 10.75
CA ASP A 77 8.81 -14.66 11.62
C ASP A 77 9.58 -13.33 11.61
N GLY A 78 10.53 -13.17 10.67
CA GLY A 78 11.32 -11.94 10.52
C GLY A 78 10.97 -11.14 9.27
N GLU A 79 9.70 -10.77 9.07
CA GLU A 79 9.32 -9.86 7.99
C GLU A 79 9.56 -8.40 8.44
N GLU A 80 10.82 -7.93 8.34
CA GLU A 80 11.13 -6.54 8.66
C GLU A 80 10.46 -5.59 7.65
N GLU A 81 9.45 -4.86 8.13
CA GLU A 81 8.72 -3.90 7.33
C GLU A 81 9.45 -2.56 7.28
N THR A 82 9.76 -2.10 6.07
CA THR A 82 10.34 -0.77 5.86
C THR A 82 9.24 0.25 5.57
N LEU A 83 9.19 1.32 6.37
CA LEU A 83 8.31 2.46 6.13
C LEU A 83 8.80 3.27 4.90
N LEU A 84 7.96 3.36 3.88
CA LEU A 84 8.23 4.16 2.67
C LEU A 84 7.67 5.59 2.76
N GLY A 85 6.70 5.81 3.63
CA GLY A 85 6.15 7.15 3.87
C GLY A 85 4.86 7.14 4.67
N THR A 86 4.54 8.32 5.21
CA THR A 86 3.30 8.62 5.92
C THR A 86 2.60 9.77 5.20
N PHE A 87 1.29 9.64 5.00
CA PHE A 87 0.50 10.58 4.20
C PHE A 87 -0.85 10.83 4.84
N THR A 88 -1.42 12.01 4.57
CA THR A 88 -2.78 12.35 4.96
C THR A 88 -3.60 12.59 3.71
N TYR A 89 -4.69 11.82 3.53
CA TYR A 89 -5.67 12.06 2.47
C TYR A 89 -6.60 13.19 2.88
N ASP A 90 -6.73 14.20 2.04
CA ASP A 90 -7.44 15.45 2.35
C ASP A 90 -8.81 15.52 1.65
N THR A 91 -9.90 15.45 2.40
CA THR A 91 -11.25 15.50 1.82
C THR A 91 -11.64 16.87 1.26
N ALA A 92 -10.86 17.93 1.50
CA ALA A 92 -11.09 19.25 0.90
C ALA A 92 -10.45 19.39 -0.49
N ARG A 93 -9.56 18.47 -0.87
CA ARG A 93 -8.88 18.45 -2.17
C ARG A 93 -9.61 17.52 -3.16
N GLU A 94 -8.96 17.28 -4.29
CA GLU A 94 -9.42 16.32 -5.29
C GLU A 94 -9.65 14.92 -4.72
N ALA A 95 -10.63 14.22 -5.30
CA ALA A 95 -10.98 12.85 -4.89
C ALA A 95 -9.88 11.83 -5.21
N ILE A 96 -8.93 12.17 -6.10
CA ILE A 96 -7.80 11.34 -6.49
C ILE A 96 -6.53 12.05 -6.02
N GLN A 97 -5.80 11.44 -5.07
CA GLN A 97 -4.60 12.04 -4.48
C GLN A 97 -3.41 11.12 -4.64
N THR A 98 -2.34 11.67 -5.22
CA THR A 98 -1.09 10.95 -5.45
C THR A 98 -0.03 11.40 -4.47
N PHE A 99 0.56 10.44 -3.78
CA PHE A 99 1.55 10.63 -2.73
C PHE A 99 2.90 10.06 -3.19
N ARG A 100 3.92 10.91 -3.27
CA ARG A 100 5.28 10.46 -3.61
C ARG A 100 5.94 9.81 -2.41
N LEU A 101 6.56 8.65 -2.64
CA LEU A 101 7.28 7.92 -1.60
C LEU A 101 8.61 8.62 -1.31
N LYS A 102 8.99 8.70 -0.03
CA LYS A 102 10.26 9.34 0.34
C LYS A 102 11.42 8.45 -0.12
N ASN A 103 12.51 9.05 -0.59
CA ASN A 103 13.71 8.35 -1.09
C ASN A 103 13.47 7.46 -2.32
N ALA A 104 12.36 7.68 -3.05
CA ALA A 104 12.17 7.08 -4.36
C ALA A 104 13.03 7.78 -5.43
N PRO A 105 13.54 7.07 -6.46
CA PRO A 105 13.36 5.63 -6.68
C PRO A 105 14.25 4.79 -5.76
N PHE A 106 13.66 3.73 -5.19
CA PHE A 106 14.41 2.79 -4.35
C PHE A 106 15.33 1.90 -5.22
N PRO A 107 16.55 1.58 -4.75
CA PRO A 107 17.48 0.72 -5.49
C PRO A 107 16.93 -0.70 -5.66
N ARG A 108 16.05 -1.14 -4.75
CA ARG A 108 15.40 -2.45 -4.78
C ARG A 108 13.98 -2.35 -5.32
N ALA A 109 13.57 -3.39 -6.05
CA ALA A 109 12.19 -3.57 -6.49
C ALA A 109 11.41 -4.48 -5.54
N PHE A 110 10.12 -4.17 -5.34
CA PHE A 110 9.24 -4.84 -4.40
C PHE A 110 8.08 -5.54 -5.13
N SER A 111 7.59 -6.65 -4.58
CA SER A 111 6.41 -7.37 -5.09
C SER A 111 5.18 -7.23 -4.22
N HIS A 112 5.33 -6.66 -3.02
CA HIS A 112 4.23 -6.42 -2.09
C HIS A 112 4.36 -5.02 -1.51
N ILE A 113 3.23 -4.37 -1.30
CA ILE A 113 3.15 -3.15 -0.48
C ILE A 113 2.07 -3.35 0.57
N LYS A 114 2.22 -2.67 1.71
CA LYS A 114 1.19 -2.59 2.74
C LYS A 114 0.74 -1.14 2.90
N LEU A 115 -0.56 -0.90 2.76
CA LEU A 115 -1.19 0.36 3.13
C LEU A 115 -1.82 0.17 4.51
N LEU A 116 -1.30 0.89 5.51
CA LEU A 116 -1.84 0.97 6.85
C LEU A 116 -2.69 2.24 6.98
N VAL A 117 -3.95 2.11 7.32
CA VAL A 117 -4.86 3.21 7.67
C VAL A 117 -4.89 3.36 9.18
N LYS A 118 -4.54 4.55 9.68
CA LYS A 118 -4.44 4.87 11.11
C LYS A 118 -5.71 5.49 11.67
N ASN A 119 -6.43 6.25 10.84
CA ASN A 119 -7.71 6.87 11.20
C ASN A 119 -8.48 7.25 9.93
N ASN A 120 -9.71 7.73 10.11
CA ASN A 120 -10.57 8.27 9.07
C ASN A 120 -11.03 9.69 9.41
N TRP A 121 -11.93 10.25 8.61
CA TRP A 121 -12.46 11.60 8.78
C TRP A 121 -13.68 11.69 9.71
N GLY A 122 -13.88 10.71 10.61
CA GLY A 122 -14.87 10.78 11.69
C GLY A 122 -16.03 9.79 11.61
N ASN A 123 -15.99 8.82 10.68
CA ASN A 123 -16.98 7.73 10.69
C ASN A 123 -16.68 6.76 11.85
N PRO A 124 -17.60 6.55 12.81
CA PRO A 124 -17.33 5.75 13.99
C PRO A 124 -17.37 4.24 13.74
N VAL A 125 -17.95 3.80 12.62
CA VAL A 125 -18.24 2.39 12.35
C VAL A 125 -17.26 1.76 11.35
N TYR A 126 -16.85 2.50 10.32
CA TYR A 126 -16.03 1.95 9.23
C TYR A 126 -15.19 2.99 8.49
N THR A 127 -14.22 2.50 7.72
CA THR A 127 -13.40 3.29 6.79
C THR A 127 -13.47 2.68 5.39
N CYS A 128 -13.77 3.47 4.37
CA CYS A 128 -13.98 2.98 3.01
C CYS A 128 -12.79 3.31 2.10
N ILE A 129 -12.17 2.26 1.55
CA ILE A 129 -11.12 2.37 0.55
C ILE A 129 -11.73 2.07 -0.82
N TYR A 130 -11.78 3.05 -1.72
CA TYR A 130 -12.31 2.85 -3.08
C TYR A 130 -11.26 2.32 -4.04
N ARG A 131 -10.08 2.95 -4.10
CA ARG A 131 -9.00 2.49 -4.97
C ARG A 131 -7.64 2.90 -4.43
N VAL A 132 -6.71 1.97 -4.50
CA VAL A 132 -5.28 2.20 -4.27
C VAL A 132 -4.56 1.83 -5.55
N GLN A 133 -3.72 2.72 -6.05
CA GLN A 133 -2.86 2.48 -7.21
C GLN A 133 -1.41 2.64 -6.80
N VAL A 134 -0.56 1.77 -7.31
CA VAL A 134 0.87 1.75 -7.01
C VAL A 134 1.62 2.09 -8.27
N HIS A 135 2.52 3.06 -8.17
CA HIS A 135 3.28 3.58 -9.30
C HIS A 135 4.75 3.24 -9.16
N GLY A 136 5.39 2.98 -10.30
CA GLY A 136 6.81 2.70 -10.36
C GLY A 136 7.23 2.09 -11.70
N LYS A 137 8.51 1.76 -11.81
CA LYS A 137 9.06 1.08 -12.99
C LYS A 137 9.18 -0.41 -12.72
N MET A 138 8.69 -1.25 -13.63
CA MET A 138 8.88 -2.70 -13.53
C MET A 138 10.37 -3.03 -13.60
N ALA A 139 10.85 -3.80 -12.65
CA ALA A 139 12.17 -4.42 -12.74
C ALA A 139 12.14 -5.41 -13.90
N HIS A 140 13.04 -5.25 -14.86
CA HIS A 140 13.12 -6.16 -16.00
C HIS A 140 13.58 -7.53 -15.51
N GLY A 141 12.64 -8.46 -15.35
CA GLY A 141 12.90 -9.88 -15.14
C GLY A 141 12.14 -10.65 -16.21
N LYS A 142 12.82 -11.56 -16.92
CA LYS A 142 12.22 -12.42 -17.95
C LYS A 142 10.89 -13.00 -17.43
N MET A 143 9.79 -12.60 -18.05
CA MET A 143 8.51 -13.29 -17.87
C MET A 143 8.71 -14.71 -18.38
N ALA A 144 8.88 -15.67 -17.46
CA ALA A 144 8.73 -17.08 -17.80
C ALA A 144 7.32 -17.21 -18.39
N HIS A 145 7.25 -17.37 -19.71
CA HIS A 145 6.00 -17.65 -20.39
C HIS A 145 5.51 -18.99 -19.87
N GLY A 146 4.50 -18.97 -19.00
CA GLY A 146 3.68 -20.14 -18.75
C GLY A 146 3.01 -20.50 -20.07
N LYS A 147 3.48 -21.57 -20.72
CA LYS A 147 2.74 -22.20 -21.80
C LYS A 147 1.46 -22.79 -21.19
N MET A 148 0.32 -22.46 -21.80
CA MET A 148 -0.93 -23.22 -21.68
C MET A 148 -0.78 -24.57 -22.36
#